data_AF-A0AAD9SSN7-F1
#
_entry.id   AF-A0AAD9SSN7-F1
#
_cell.length_a   1.000
_cell.length_b   1.000
_cell.length_c   1.000
_cell.angle_alpha   90.00
_cell.angle_beta   90.00
_cell.angle_gamma   90.00
#
_symmetry.space_group_name_H-M   'P 1'
#
loop_
_entity.id
_entity.type
_entity.pdbx_description
1 polymer ?
#
loop_
_entity_poly.entity_id
_entity_poly.type
_entity_poly.pdbx_seq_one_letter_code
_entity_poly.pdbx_strand_id
1 'polypeptide(L)'
;MARKARFRKEAVAFSVVFTLVVFFLLPRQRILSQPLLETSKEELHPIQLLHQEAISDFEALLSQQSQSPDEAATEYEERYGKPPPPGFKEWVKYALRQRSPIIDEFDTIFDNVELFHQYTPERLEHLMEEATKGDNVAATLCSYTKADGFQGCDYFGYTLDWIFGDAKKRLPDVKVPVNVLDEPSVLLMNDANDDMASVWPNLAHQRIVEQVAEACMVRGETTVDRLLVDSVNTFGLPFVQSVEEEKDLCLHPEYKDYHGFLNSPTNFRQLGTAIPLLSRAAPYPFADVLMPSPYYAFPYNLYNGILDKPWHEKKNAVFWHGSTTGGHWHKDTQWRQGHRQRLAILVNMHTRGQNYTYLQPTNSTGPASDPWRAFSTPEINRTLYDVHISAAMQCDDDECEQQTKFFRINEHSDQGPTQPYEYRFAFDIDGNSYSGRFHKHLAGHTTPLKMSIFKEWHDERLIPWLHYVPVSQSMEELPELMRFLATTDEGQEIAFRIAEEGRKWYHRALTPVHQGLYLYRLFLELAWLLDPERPVG
;
A
#
# COMPACT_ATOMS: atom_id res chain seq x y z
N MET A 1 72.56 5.15 8.62
CA MET A 1 71.27 4.80 7.96
C MET A 1 71.23 3.40 7.32
N ALA A 2 72.13 2.45 7.66
CA ALA A 2 72.13 1.12 7.03
C ALA A 2 71.40 0.01 7.84
N ARG A 3 71.02 0.25 9.10
CA ARG A 3 70.44 -0.77 9.99
C ARG A 3 68.90 -0.86 9.97
N LYS A 4 68.21 0.20 9.52
CA LYS A 4 66.73 0.24 9.39
C LYS A 4 66.20 -0.39 8.09
N ALA A 5 67.02 -0.53 7.06
CA ALA A 5 66.62 -1.11 5.77
C ALA A 5 66.58 -2.65 5.78
N ARG A 6 67.37 -3.30 6.66
CA ARG A 6 67.44 -4.77 6.74
C ARG A 6 66.24 -5.38 7.47
N PHE A 7 65.78 -4.74 8.54
CA PHE A 7 64.58 -5.16 9.29
C PHE A 7 63.28 -5.11 8.47
N ARG A 8 63.16 -4.15 7.52
CA ARG A 8 61.97 -4.02 6.67
C ARG A 8 61.89 -5.10 5.58
N LYS A 9 63.03 -5.66 5.13
CA LYS A 9 63.04 -6.75 4.14
C LYS A 9 62.75 -8.12 4.76
N GLU A 10 63.23 -8.35 5.99
CA GLU A 10 62.98 -9.62 6.70
C GLU A 10 61.52 -9.75 7.18
N ALA A 11 60.87 -8.65 7.58
CA ALA A 11 59.45 -8.65 7.97
C ALA A 11 58.48 -8.89 6.80
N VAL A 12 58.79 -8.35 5.60
CA VAL A 12 57.97 -8.58 4.40
C VAL A 12 58.13 -10.01 3.88
N ALA A 13 59.35 -10.59 3.95
CA ALA A 13 59.58 -11.98 3.57
C ALA A 13 58.85 -12.97 4.49
N PHE A 14 58.79 -12.70 5.80
CA PHE A 14 58.05 -13.55 6.75
C PHE A 14 56.54 -13.50 6.55
N SER A 15 55.99 -12.34 6.18
CA SER A 15 54.55 -12.18 5.96
C SER A 15 54.08 -12.92 4.70
N VAL A 16 54.86 -12.87 3.60
CA VAL A 16 54.54 -13.57 2.35
C VAL A 16 54.67 -15.09 2.47
N VAL A 17 55.66 -15.59 3.22
CA VAL A 17 55.82 -17.04 3.45
C VAL A 17 54.71 -17.57 4.36
N PHE A 18 54.26 -16.80 5.36
CA PHE A 18 53.15 -17.21 6.21
C PHE A 18 51.81 -17.24 5.46
N THR A 19 51.57 -16.32 4.51
CA THR A 19 50.36 -16.36 3.67
C THR A 19 50.36 -17.55 2.72
N LEU A 20 51.53 -17.92 2.17
CA LEU A 20 51.66 -19.06 1.26
C LEU A 20 51.52 -20.42 1.99
N VAL A 21 52.06 -20.57 3.21
CA VAL A 21 51.96 -21.83 3.95
C VAL A 21 50.54 -22.10 4.48
N VAL A 22 49.80 -21.07 4.87
CA VAL A 22 48.38 -21.21 5.26
C VAL A 22 47.50 -21.58 4.06
N PHE A 23 47.84 -21.13 2.85
CA PHE A 23 47.12 -21.51 1.63
C PHE A 23 47.33 -22.98 1.21
N PHE A 24 48.46 -23.59 1.57
CA PHE A 24 48.78 -24.98 1.20
C PHE A 24 48.46 -26.03 2.26
N LEU A 25 48.15 -25.64 3.51
CA LEU A 25 47.86 -26.56 4.62
C LEU A 25 46.40 -26.58 5.10
N LEU A 26 45.52 -25.76 4.52
CA LEU A 26 44.07 -25.95 4.70
C LEU A 26 43.64 -27.21 3.92
N PRO A 27 42.94 -28.17 4.55
CA PRO A 27 42.45 -29.34 3.83
C PRO A 27 41.51 -28.85 2.73
N ARG A 28 41.86 -29.15 1.46
CA ARG A 28 40.92 -29.09 0.35
C ARG A 28 39.78 -30.06 0.66
N GLN A 29 38.77 -29.59 1.38
CA GLN A 29 37.45 -30.18 1.27
C GLN A 29 37.09 -30.03 -0.21
N ARG A 30 37.11 -31.15 -0.93
CA ARG A 30 36.42 -31.25 -2.21
C ARG A 30 34.97 -30.91 -1.89
N ILE A 31 34.57 -29.69 -2.20
CA ILE A 31 33.18 -29.38 -2.45
C ILE A 31 32.84 -30.28 -3.63
N LEU A 32 32.23 -31.43 -3.33
CA LEU A 32 31.38 -32.10 -4.30
C LEU A 32 30.30 -31.08 -4.60
N SER A 33 30.49 -30.31 -5.66
CA SER A 33 29.40 -29.67 -6.36
C SER A 33 28.50 -30.81 -6.82
N GLN A 34 27.51 -31.15 -5.99
CA GLN A 34 26.30 -31.74 -6.53
C GLN A 34 25.83 -30.77 -7.62
N PRO A 35 25.45 -31.28 -8.81
CA PRO A 35 24.74 -30.41 -9.73
C PRO A 35 23.51 -29.93 -8.95
N LEU A 36 23.41 -28.61 -8.72
CA LEU A 36 22.11 -28.03 -8.42
C LEU A 36 21.25 -28.49 -9.60
N LEU A 37 20.34 -29.41 -9.32
CA LEU A 37 19.22 -29.65 -10.21
C LEU A 37 18.63 -28.26 -10.42
N GLU A 38 18.74 -27.71 -11.62
CA GLU A 38 18.02 -26.48 -11.97
C GLU A 38 16.55 -26.83 -11.81
N THR A 39 16.00 -26.51 -10.63
CA THR A 39 14.58 -26.67 -10.35
C THR A 39 13.87 -25.87 -11.42
N SER A 40 13.15 -26.57 -12.31
CA SER A 40 12.44 -25.88 -13.40
C SER A 40 11.46 -24.88 -12.77
N LYS A 41 11.21 -23.73 -13.41
CA LYS A 41 10.22 -22.76 -12.91
C LYS A 41 8.84 -23.42 -12.67
N GLU A 42 8.55 -24.47 -13.43
CA GLU A 42 7.36 -25.30 -13.32
C GLU A 42 7.31 -26.15 -12.03
N GLU A 43 8.33 -26.23 -11.18
CA GLU A 43 8.29 -26.98 -9.90
C GLU A 43 8.11 -26.07 -8.67
N LEU A 44 8.20 -24.75 -8.85
CA LEU A 44 8.16 -23.78 -7.75
C LEU A 44 6.74 -23.57 -7.22
N HIS A 45 6.62 -23.30 -5.92
CA HIS A 45 5.35 -22.87 -5.34
C HIS A 45 4.90 -21.52 -5.92
N PRO A 46 3.59 -21.25 -6.13
CA PRO A 46 3.13 -19.96 -6.69
C PRO A 46 3.69 -18.73 -5.98
N ILE A 47 3.78 -18.75 -4.64
CA ILE A 47 4.40 -17.66 -3.85
C ILE A 47 5.88 -17.43 -4.22
N GLN A 48 6.63 -18.49 -4.54
CA GLN A 48 8.03 -18.34 -4.98
C GLN A 48 8.10 -17.67 -6.36
N LEU A 49 7.19 -18.03 -7.27
CA LEU A 49 7.12 -17.41 -8.60
C LEU A 49 6.78 -15.92 -8.50
N LEU A 50 5.74 -15.57 -7.74
CA LEU A 50 5.32 -14.19 -7.50
C LEU A 50 6.45 -13.36 -6.84
N HIS A 51 7.19 -13.95 -5.90
CA HIS A 51 8.34 -13.29 -5.29
C HIS A 51 9.49 -13.06 -6.29
N GLN A 52 9.78 -14.02 -7.19
CA GLN A 52 10.82 -13.89 -8.20
C GLN A 52 10.47 -12.85 -9.28
N GLU A 53 9.20 -12.81 -9.70
CA GLU A 53 8.67 -11.79 -10.60
C GLU A 53 8.80 -10.40 -9.97
N ALA A 54 8.36 -10.23 -8.72
CA ALA A 54 8.47 -8.98 -7.98
C ALA A 54 9.92 -8.46 -7.84
N ILE A 55 10.90 -9.34 -7.68
CA ILE A 55 12.32 -8.94 -7.69
C ILE A 55 12.72 -8.39 -9.05
N SER A 56 12.31 -9.06 -10.13
CA SER A 56 12.64 -8.67 -11.50
C SER A 56 11.98 -7.33 -11.86
N ASP A 57 10.72 -7.15 -11.49
CA ASP A 57 9.97 -5.91 -11.70
C ASP A 57 10.60 -4.74 -10.95
N PHE A 58 11.04 -4.98 -9.71
CA PHE A 58 11.71 -3.95 -8.91
C PHE A 58 13.06 -3.53 -9.52
N GLU A 59 13.86 -4.48 -10.01
CA GLU A 59 15.11 -4.19 -10.70
C GLU A 59 14.87 -3.42 -12.00
N ALA A 60 13.85 -3.81 -12.77
CA ALA A 60 13.44 -3.13 -14.00
C ALA A 60 13.01 -1.68 -13.72
N LEU A 61 12.10 -1.47 -12.74
CA LEU A 61 11.65 -0.16 -12.28
C LEU A 61 12.84 0.76 -11.96
N LEU A 62 13.77 0.29 -11.13
CA LEU A 62 14.92 1.09 -10.72
C LEU A 62 15.89 1.40 -11.87
N SER A 63 16.02 0.48 -12.83
CA SER A 63 16.93 0.64 -13.98
C SER A 63 16.46 1.67 -15.00
N GLN A 64 15.16 1.95 -15.03
CA GLN A 64 14.52 2.85 -16.01
C GLN A 64 14.47 4.30 -15.54
N GLN A 65 14.82 4.58 -14.27
CA GLN A 65 14.71 5.92 -13.70
C GLN A 65 15.62 6.94 -14.36
N SER A 66 15.04 8.10 -14.69
CA SER A 66 15.71 9.27 -15.23
C SER A 66 16.78 9.81 -14.27
N GLN A 67 17.93 10.21 -14.83
CA GLN A 67 19.08 10.69 -14.07
C GLN A 67 19.30 12.20 -14.23
N SER A 68 18.55 12.85 -15.12
CA SER A 68 18.63 14.29 -15.34
C SER A 68 17.26 14.93 -15.57
N PRO A 69 17.14 16.27 -15.38
CA PRO A 69 15.89 16.98 -15.64
C PRO A 69 15.44 16.97 -17.10
N ASP A 70 16.35 16.76 -18.05
CA ASP A 70 16.00 16.69 -19.47
C ASP A 70 15.49 15.28 -19.82
N GLU A 71 16.15 14.23 -19.33
CA GLU A 71 15.66 12.84 -19.46
C GLU A 71 14.26 12.68 -18.85
N ALA A 72 14.06 13.13 -17.61
CA ALA A 72 12.76 13.04 -16.93
C ALA A 72 11.65 13.83 -17.65
N ALA A 73 11.99 14.92 -18.34
CA ALA A 73 11.01 15.69 -19.11
C ALA A 73 10.62 14.96 -20.40
N THR A 74 11.58 14.30 -21.06
CA THR A 74 11.31 13.45 -22.21
C THR A 74 10.49 12.23 -21.81
N GLU A 75 10.86 11.52 -20.75
CA GLU A 75 10.07 10.39 -20.23
C GLU A 75 8.65 10.81 -19.85
N TYR A 76 8.46 11.97 -19.22
CA TYR A 76 7.12 12.48 -18.93
C TYR A 76 6.28 12.67 -20.21
N GLU A 77 6.86 13.29 -21.24
CA GLU A 77 6.17 13.49 -22.52
C GLU A 77 5.86 12.17 -23.23
N GLU A 78 6.78 11.22 -23.20
CA GLU A 78 6.61 9.89 -23.80
C GLU A 78 5.56 9.05 -23.08
N ARG A 79 5.59 9.06 -21.73
CA ARG A 79 4.68 8.29 -20.88
C ARG A 79 3.26 8.83 -20.88
N TYR A 80 3.11 10.15 -20.74
CA TYR A 80 1.80 10.77 -20.51
C TYR A 80 1.24 11.49 -21.75
N GLY A 81 2.03 11.62 -22.83
CA GLY A 81 1.61 12.28 -24.07
C GLY A 81 1.39 13.79 -23.92
N LYS A 82 1.86 14.41 -22.84
CA LYS A 82 1.67 15.83 -22.50
C LYS A 82 2.99 16.44 -22.01
N PRO A 83 3.21 17.75 -22.21
CA PRO A 83 4.38 18.43 -21.63
C PRO A 83 4.26 18.51 -20.10
N PRO A 84 5.37 18.44 -19.35
CA PRO A 84 5.34 18.54 -17.90
C PRO A 84 4.93 19.94 -17.41
N PRO A 85 4.34 20.07 -16.21
CA PRO A 85 3.90 21.36 -15.68
C PRO A 85 5.08 22.30 -15.41
N PRO A 86 4.82 23.63 -15.37
CA PRO A 86 5.82 24.61 -14.96
C PRO A 86 6.49 24.24 -13.63
N GLY A 87 7.82 24.30 -13.58
CA GLY A 87 8.60 23.95 -12.38
C GLY A 87 8.97 22.47 -12.26
N PHE A 88 8.56 21.60 -13.18
CA PHE A 88 8.89 20.17 -13.15
C PHE A 88 10.40 19.89 -13.11
N LYS A 89 11.20 20.53 -13.98
CA LYS A 89 12.66 20.35 -13.98
C LYS A 89 13.31 20.75 -12.66
N GLU A 90 12.70 21.68 -11.94
CA GLU A 90 13.20 22.17 -10.64
C GLU A 90 12.87 21.18 -9.53
N TRP A 91 11.70 20.55 -9.64
CA TRP A 91 11.31 19.39 -8.84
C TRP A 91 12.28 18.22 -9.08
N VAL A 92 12.60 17.84 -10.33
CA VAL A 92 13.54 16.74 -10.62
C VAL A 92 14.92 17.00 -9.99
N LYS A 93 15.47 18.22 -10.16
CA LYS A 93 16.73 18.62 -9.51
C LYS A 93 16.64 18.52 -7.98
N TYR A 94 15.48 18.77 -7.40
CA TYR A 94 15.27 18.62 -5.96
C TYR A 94 15.17 17.16 -5.54
N ALA A 95 14.40 16.33 -6.25
CA ALA A 95 14.26 14.90 -6.01
C ALA A 95 15.60 14.16 -6.09
N LEU A 96 16.41 14.43 -7.13
CA LEU A 96 17.76 13.86 -7.27
C LEU A 96 18.68 14.27 -6.12
N ARG A 97 18.61 15.52 -5.65
CA ARG A 97 19.39 15.97 -4.47
C ARG A 97 18.97 15.27 -3.18
N GLN A 98 17.70 14.94 -3.05
CA GLN A 98 17.18 14.14 -1.92
C GLN A 98 17.45 12.64 -2.09
N ARG A 99 18.08 12.23 -3.20
CA ARG A 99 18.35 10.82 -3.55
C ARG A 99 17.06 9.99 -3.62
N SER A 100 15.99 10.60 -4.14
CA SER A 100 14.77 9.85 -4.44
C SER A 100 15.10 8.71 -5.41
N PRO A 101 14.73 7.47 -5.10
CA PRO A 101 14.95 6.35 -6.00
C PRO A 101 13.90 6.29 -7.11
N ILE A 102 12.80 7.05 -6.99
CA ILE A 102 11.72 7.14 -7.98
C ILE A 102 11.62 8.58 -8.48
N ILE A 103 11.63 8.75 -9.80
CA ILE A 103 11.59 10.01 -10.52
C ILE A 103 10.43 10.04 -11.53
N ASP A 104 10.11 8.92 -12.18
CA ASP A 104 9.21 8.91 -13.35
C ASP A 104 7.81 8.35 -13.05
N GLU A 105 7.69 7.32 -12.19
CA GLU A 105 6.42 6.66 -11.83
C GLU A 105 5.60 7.51 -10.85
N PHE A 106 4.76 8.35 -11.45
CA PHE A 106 3.76 9.18 -10.80
C PHE A 106 2.41 9.05 -11.50
N ASP A 107 2.15 7.86 -12.06
CA ASP A 107 0.97 7.55 -12.88
C ASP A 107 -0.32 7.87 -12.08
N THR A 108 -0.33 7.61 -10.78
CA THR A 108 -1.45 7.91 -9.88
C THR A 108 -1.74 9.40 -9.82
N ILE A 109 -0.73 10.26 -9.77
CA ILE A 109 -0.95 11.71 -9.82
C ILE A 109 -1.59 12.06 -11.15
N PHE A 110 -1.02 11.54 -12.25
CA PHE A 110 -1.51 11.81 -13.59
C PHE A 110 -2.97 11.38 -13.76
N ASP A 111 -3.30 10.12 -13.48
CA ASP A 111 -4.65 9.56 -13.56
C ASP A 111 -5.65 10.33 -12.69
N ASN A 112 -5.21 10.81 -11.53
CA ASN A 112 -6.04 11.59 -10.62
C ASN A 112 -6.31 13.00 -11.13
N VAL A 113 -5.41 13.62 -11.88
CA VAL A 113 -5.58 15.00 -12.39
C VAL A 113 -6.11 15.07 -13.82
N GLU A 114 -5.93 13.99 -14.60
CA GLU A 114 -6.27 13.88 -16.04
C GLU A 114 -7.70 14.35 -16.32
N LEU A 115 -8.67 13.89 -15.51
CA LEU A 115 -10.08 14.23 -15.61
C LEU A 115 -10.35 15.75 -15.59
N PHE A 116 -9.47 16.53 -14.96
CA PHE A 116 -9.69 17.97 -14.77
C PHE A 116 -9.08 18.84 -15.87
N HIS A 117 -8.22 18.28 -16.72
CA HIS A 117 -7.61 19.04 -17.84
C HIS A 117 -8.65 19.56 -18.84
N GLN A 118 -9.82 18.91 -18.93
CA GLN A 118 -10.95 19.33 -19.76
C GLN A 118 -11.63 20.63 -19.30
N TYR A 119 -11.45 21.05 -18.04
CA TYR A 119 -12.07 22.27 -17.52
C TYR A 119 -11.17 23.49 -17.75
N THR A 120 -11.77 24.67 -17.94
CA THR A 120 -11.00 25.92 -17.87
C THR A 120 -10.59 26.20 -16.41
N PRO A 121 -9.45 26.89 -16.18
CA PRO A 121 -9.03 27.29 -14.83
C PRO A 121 -10.13 27.99 -14.03
N GLU A 122 -10.84 28.94 -14.64
CA GLU A 122 -11.90 29.71 -13.97
C GLU A 122 -13.09 28.83 -13.59
N ARG A 123 -13.47 27.90 -14.45
CA ARG A 123 -14.56 26.96 -14.17
C ARG A 123 -14.18 26.02 -13.04
N LEU A 124 -12.96 25.48 -13.06
CA LEU A 124 -12.49 24.57 -12.03
C LEU A 124 -12.42 25.28 -10.67
N GLU A 125 -11.89 26.51 -10.63
CA GLU A 125 -11.87 27.32 -9.42
C GLU A 125 -13.28 27.56 -8.86
N HIS A 126 -14.23 27.94 -9.72
CA HIS A 126 -15.62 28.14 -9.32
C HIS A 126 -16.24 26.88 -8.69
N LEU A 127 -16.04 25.71 -9.30
CA LEU A 127 -16.56 24.44 -8.78
C LEU A 127 -15.95 24.08 -7.43
N MET A 128 -14.64 24.30 -7.25
CA MET A 128 -13.96 24.07 -5.96
C MET A 128 -14.49 24.99 -4.88
N GLU A 129 -14.73 26.26 -5.19
CA GLU A 129 -15.30 27.24 -4.25
C GLU A 129 -16.73 26.88 -3.84
N GLU A 130 -17.61 26.55 -4.80
CA GLU A 130 -18.99 26.18 -4.48
C GLU A 130 -19.06 24.85 -3.69
N ALA A 131 -18.19 23.89 -4.01
CA ALA A 131 -18.14 22.62 -3.29
C ALA A 131 -17.67 22.75 -1.83
N THR A 132 -16.90 23.78 -1.51
CA THR A 132 -16.34 24.02 -0.16
C THR A 132 -16.99 25.18 0.58
N LYS A 133 -18.09 25.72 0.04
CA LYS A 133 -18.79 26.88 0.57
C LYS A 133 -19.55 26.56 1.85
N GLY A 134 -19.60 27.54 2.75
CA GLY A 134 -20.36 27.46 4.01
C GLY A 134 -19.76 26.47 5.00
N ASP A 135 -20.59 25.97 5.92
CA ASP A 135 -20.17 25.01 6.96
C ASP A 135 -20.15 23.57 6.41
N ASN A 136 -19.40 23.33 5.32
CA ASN A 136 -19.25 21.98 4.75
C ASN A 136 -18.43 21.11 5.73
N VAL A 137 -19.05 20.03 6.22
CA VAL A 137 -18.44 19.10 7.18
C VAL A 137 -17.51 18.06 6.55
N ALA A 138 -17.49 17.96 5.22
CA ALA A 138 -16.76 16.95 4.47
C ALA A 138 -15.47 17.48 3.83
N ALA A 139 -15.41 18.76 3.47
CA ALA A 139 -14.26 19.34 2.79
C ALA A 139 -14.02 20.79 3.18
N THR A 140 -12.74 21.20 3.16
CA THR A 140 -12.30 22.59 3.36
C THR A 140 -11.45 23.06 2.18
N LEU A 141 -11.45 24.36 1.91
CA LEU A 141 -10.62 24.96 0.88
C LEU A 141 -9.26 25.37 1.45
N CYS A 142 -8.23 24.61 1.09
CA CYS A 142 -6.85 24.87 1.49
C CYS A 142 -6.18 25.75 0.43
N SER A 143 -5.47 26.78 0.88
CA SER A 143 -4.63 27.59 0.00
C SER A 143 -3.19 27.64 0.52
N TYR A 144 -2.25 27.72 -0.40
CA TYR A 144 -0.84 27.96 -0.11
C TYR A 144 -0.36 29.15 -0.92
N THR A 145 0.29 30.11 -0.25
CA THR A 145 1.07 31.15 -0.90
C THR A 145 2.47 31.21 -0.31
N LYS A 146 3.45 31.69 -1.08
CA LYS A 146 4.81 31.91 -0.56
C LYS A 146 4.86 32.91 0.60
N ALA A 147 3.93 33.86 0.64
CA ALA A 147 3.89 34.92 1.65
C ALA A 147 3.28 34.42 2.97
N ASP A 148 2.18 33.68 2.88
CA ASP A 148 1.32 33.38 4.02
C ASP A 148 1.36 31.89 4.44
N GLY A 149 1.99 31.03 3.62
CA GLY A 149 2.00 29.58 3.86
C GLY A 149 0.60 28.96 3.68
N PHE A 150 0.35 27.85 4.38
CA PHE A 150 -0.94 27.16 4.35
C PHE A 150 -2.03 27.91 5.12
N GLN A 151 -3.17 28.15 4.48
CA GLN A 151 -4.33 28.84 5.04
C GLN A 151 -5.61 28.03 4.71
N GLY A 152 -6.55 27.94 5.66
CA GLY A 152 -7.83 27.25 5.44
C GLY A 152 -7.77 25.71 5.39
N CYS A 153 -6.62 25.10 5.75
CA CYS A 153 -6.37 23.67 5.57
C CYS A 153 -6.76 22.81 6.80
N ASP A 154 -7.51 23.34 7.76
CA ASP A 154 -7.82 22.67 9.04
C ASP A 154 -6.54 22.10 9.72
N TYR A 155 -6.64 21.00 10.46
CA TYR A 155 -5.50 20.32 11.09
C TYR A 155 -4.43 19.82 10.08
N PHE A 156 -4.76 19.73 8.79
CA PHE A 156 -3.81 19.33 7.76
C PHE A 156 -2.74 20.40 7.52
N GLY A 157 -3.03 21.69 7.73
CA GLY A 157 -2.08 22.77 7.43
C GLY A 157 -0.73 22.60 8.11
N TYR A 158 -0.74 22.29 9.42
CA TYR A 158 0.49 22.02 10.18
C TYR A 158 1.23 20.77 9.68
N THR A 159 0.49 19.74 9.29
CA THR A 159 1.08 18.48 8.83
C THR A 159 1.68 18.63 7.44
N LEU A 160 0.98 19.30 6.52
CA LEU A 160 1.49 19.64 5.20
C LEU A 160 2.77 20.48 5.32
N ASP A 161 2.78 21.51 6.18
CA ASP A 161 3.97 22.33 6.42
C ASP A 161 5.18 21.48 6.86
N TRP A 162 4.95 20.51 7.74
CA TRP A 162 5.99 19.58 8.20
C TRP A 162 6.45 18.60 7.12
N ILE A 163 5.53 17.98 6.37
CA ILE A 163 5.85 17.00 5.31
C ILE A 163 6.62 17.69 4.18
N PHE A 164 6.19 18.87 3.74
CA PHE A 164 6.89 19.62 2.70
C PHE A 164 8.28 20.05 3.16
N GLY A 165 8.47 20.37 4.43
CA GLY A 165 9.75 20.80 4.98
C GLY A 165 10.37 21.94 4.16
N ASP A 166 11.58 21.76 3.64
CA ASP A 166 12.26 22.76 2.81
C ASP A 166 11.72 22.86 1.37
N ALA A 167 10.95 21.88 0.90
CA ALA A 167 10.35 21.91 -0.44
C ALA A 167 9.31 23.04 -0.56
N LYS A 168 8.64 23.41 0.54
CA LYS A 168 7.57 24.43 0.54
C LYS A 168 7.98 25.75 -0.12
N LYS A 169 9.23 26.17 0.08
CA LYS A 169 9.81 27.40 -0.50
C LYS A 169 9.80 27.44 -2.04
N ARG A 170 9.56 26.30 -2.69
CA ARG A 170 9.56 26.11 -4.15
C ARG A 170 8.17 25.86 -4.71
N LEU A 171 7.14 25.77 -3.85
CA LEU A 171 5.79 25.52 -4.31
C LEU A 171 5.24 26.75 -5.06
N PRO A 172 4.44 26.51 -6.12
CA PRO A 172 3.59 27.55 -6.69
C PRO A 172 2.49 27.92 -5.68
N ASP A 173 1.87 29.08 -5.92
CA ASP A 173 0.63 29.41 -5.22
C ASP A 173 -0.44 28.45 -5.73
N VAL A 174 -1.22 27.87 -4.82
CA VAL A 174 -2.24 26.87 -5.19
C VAL A 174 -3.40 26.93 -4.21
N LYS A 175 -4.58 26.60 -4.70
CA LYS A 175 -5.82 26.51 -3.95
C LYS A 175 -6.50 25.20 -4.29
N VAL A 176 -6.74 24.37 -3.30
CA VAL A 176 -7.22 23.00 -3.50
C VAL A 176 -8.16 22.60 -2.37
N PRO A 177 -9.29 21.96 -2.68
CA PRO A 177 -10.17 21.40 -1.66
C PRO A 177 -9.51 20.15 -1.04
N VAL A 178 -9.62 20.04 0.28
CA VAL A 178 -9.12 18.91 1.07
C VAL A 178 -10.29 18.25 1.75
N ASN A 179 -10.48 16.96 1.51
CA ASN A 179 -11.47 16.15 2.22
C ASN A 179 -11.05 16.08 3.71
N VAL A 180 -11.96 16.22 4.67
CA VAL A 180 -11.64 16.08 6.10
C VAL A 180 -12.09 14.75 6.71
N LEU A 181 -12.79 13.91 5.94
CA LEU A 181 -13.29 12.58 6.34
C LEU A 181 -12.26 11.48 6.12
N ASP A 182 -12.28 10.40 6.90
CA ASP A 182 -11.40 9.27 6.62
C ASP A 182 -11.69 8.65 5.23
N GLU A 183 -12.98 8.59 4.88
CA GLU A 183 -13.53 8.01 3.66
C GLU A 183 -13.38 8.96 2.45
N PRO A 184 -13.10 8.45 1.23
CA PRO A 184 -13.09 9.26 0.00
C PRO A 184 -14.49 9.82 -0.29
N SER A 185 -14.62 10.76 -1.22
CA SER A 185 -15.90 11.45 -1.44
C SER A 185 -16.30 11.65 -2.89
N VAL A 186 -15.37 11.71 -3.84
CA VAL A 186 -15.69 12.03 -5.24
C VAL A 186 -16.16 10.77 -5.96
N LEU A 187 -17.48 10.58 -6.01
CA LEU A 187 -18.12 9.45 -6.68
C LEU A 187 -19.12 10.01 -7.69
N LEU A 188 -18.64 10.11 -8.93
CA LEU A 188 -19.29 10.85 -10.01
C LEU A 188 -20.67 10.29 -10.36
N MET A 189 -21.61 11.19 -10.65
CA MET A 189 -22.98 10.87 -11.06
C MET A 189 -23.18 11.20 -12.54
N ASN A 190 -24.06 10.46 -13.22
CA ASN A 190 -24.29 10.66 -14.66
C ASN A 190 -25.03 11.97 -14.98
N ASP A 191 -25.83 12.47 -14.06
CA ASP A 191 -26.63 13.70 -14.19
C ASP A 191 -26.02 14.91 -13.48
N ALA A 192 -24.76 14.81 -13.05
CA ALA A 192 -24.05 15.88 -12.37
C ALA A 192 -23.99 17.16 -13.22
N ASN A 193 -24.32 18.29 -12.61
CA ASN A 193 -24.20 19.62 -13.19
C ASN A 193 -23.56 20.59 -12.19
N ASP A 194 -23.23 21.80 -12.66
CA ASP A 194 -22.49 22.78 -11.86
C ASP A 194 -23.26 23.20 -10.57
N ASP A 195 -24.60 23.22 -10.60
CA ASP A 195 -25.43 23.54 -9.41
C ASP A 195 -25.35 22.46 -8.31
N MET A 196 -24.88 21.25 -8.66
CA MET A 196 -24.71 20.15 -7.73
C MET A 196 -23.35 20.18 -7.01
N ALA A 197 -22.44 21.09 -7.37
CA ALA A 197 -21.11 21.18 -6.75
C ALA A 197 -21.19 21.34 -5.22
N SER A 198 -22.17 22.08 -4.70
CA SER A 198 -22.39 22.27 -3.26
C SER A 198 -23.18 21.14 -2.57
N VAL A 199 -23.62 20.12 -3.31
CA VAL A 199 -24.53 19.07 -2.80
C VAL A 199 -23.73 17.85 -2.39
N TRP A 200 -23.72 17.56 -1.08
CA TRP A 200 -23.03 16.42 -0.49
C TRP A 200 -24.00 15.49 0.26
N PRO A 201 -24.72 14.57 -0.44
CA PRO A 201 -25.66 13.68 0.21
C PRO A 201 -25.01 12.89 1.35
N ASN A 202 -25.73 12.78 2.47
CA ASN A 202 -25.29 11.96 3.59
C ASN A 202 -25.63 10.49 3.32
N LEU A 203 -24.61 9.70 2.99
CA LEU A 203 -24.74 8.27 2.78
C LEU A 203 -24.05 7.46 3.89
N ALA A 204 -23.74 8.11 5.01
CA ALA A 204 -23.33 7.43 6.22
C ALA A 204 -24.36 6.37 6.63
N HIS A 205 -23.85 5.21 7.02
CA HIS A 205 -24.57 4.04 7.49
C HIS A 205 -25.54 3.43 6.46
N GLN A 206 -25.31 3.71 5.17
CA GLN A 206 -26.11 3.20 4.06
C GLN A 206 -25.25 2.39 3.10
N ARG A 207 -25.86 1.40 2.43
CA ARG A 207 -25.16 0.64 1.39
C ARG A 207 -24.91 1.51 0.17
N ILE A 208 -23.66 1.60 -0.28
CA ILE A 208 -23.24 2.51 -1.38
C ILE A 208 -22.99 1.80 -2.72
N VAL A 209 -23.35 0.52 -2.82
CA VAL A 209 -23.05 -0.33 -3.99
C VAL A 209 -23.68 0.20 -5.28
N GLU A 210 -24.87 0.79 -5.19
CA GLU A 210 -25.55 1.38 -6.34
C GLU A 210 -24.81 2.63 -6.85
N GLN A 211 -24.33 3.48 -5.94
CA GLN A 211 -23.56 4.67 -6.28
C GLN A 211 -22.21 4.30 -6.90
N VAL A 212 -21.57 3.24 -6.39
CA VAL A 212 -20.33 2.71 -6.98
C VAL A 212 -20.59 2.17 -8.39
N ALA A 213 -21.65 1.39 -8.58
CA ALA A 213 -22.00 0.86 -9.89
C ALA A 213 -22.32 1.97 -10.91
N GLU A 214 -22.99 3.05 -10.48
CA GLU A 214 -23.21 4.23 -11.32
C GLU A 214 -21.88 4.89 -11.71
N ALA A 215 -21.00 5.14 -10.74
CA ALA A 215 -19.70 5.76 -11.01
C ALA A 215 -18.81 4.90 -11.93
N CYS A 216 -18.89 3.57 -11.86
CA CYS A 216 -18.24 2.67 -12.81
C CYS A 216 -18.73 2.92 -14.25
N MET A 217 -20.03 3.13 -14.45
CA MET A 217 -20.57 3.46 -15.78
C MET A 217 -20.11 4.84 -16.27
N VAL A 218 -19.98 5.81 -15.36
CA VAL A 218 -19.56 7.18 -15.69
C VAL A 218 -18.07 7.25 -16.03
N ARG A 219 -17.22 6.59 -15.25
CA ARG A 219 -15.77 6.62 -15.45
C ARG A 219 -15.26 5.61 -16.46
N GLY A 220 -16.05 4.57 -16.76
CA GLY A 220 -15.68 3.49 -17.65
C GLY A 220 -14.87 2.40 -16.95
N GLU A 221 -14.41 1.43 -17.73
CA GLU A 221 -13.46 0.42 -17.26
C GLU A 221 -12.05 1.01 -17.28
N THR A 222 -11.27 0.75 -16.23
CA THR A 222 -9.83 0.96 -16.28
C THR A 222 -9.27 0.09 -17.40
N THR A 223 -8.56 0.68 -18.37
CA THR A 223 -7.80 -0.12 -19.34
C THR A 223 -6.66 -0.79 -18.59
N VAL A 224 -6.87 -2.02 -18.14
CA VAL A 224 -5.80 -2.83 -17.58
C VAL A 224 -4.89 -3.28 -18.73
N ASP A 225 -4.10 -2.35 -19.27
CA ASP A 225 -3.10 -2.63 -20.32
C ASP A 225 -1.84 -3.33 -19.75
N ARG A 226 -1.99 -3.93 -18.58
CA ARG A 226 -1.18 -5.03 -18.06
C ARG A 226 -2.06 -6.25 -17.80
N LEU A 227 -2.82 -6.70 -18.81
CA LEU A 227 -3.23 -8.10 -18.81
C LEU A 227 -1.96 -8.91 -18.59
N LEU A 228 -1.83 -9.54 -17.41
CA LEU A 228 -0.70 -10.41 -17.06
C LEU A 228 -0.56 -11.44 -18.17
N VAL A 229 0.31 -11.15 -19.15
CA VAL A 229 0.47 -11.99 -20.35
C VAL A 229 0.95 -13.39 -19.92
N ASP A 230 1.55 -13.47 -18.72
CA ASP A 230 1.96 -14.68 -18.03
C ASP A 230 1.46 -14.69 -16.57
N SER A 231 0.17 -14.95 -16.32
CA SER A 231 -0.32 -15.12 -14.95
C SER A 231 0.22 -16.42 -14.31
N VAL A 232 0.64 -16.32 -13.04
CA VAL A 232 1.08 -17.48 -12.25
C VAL A 232 -0.11 -18.41 -12.01
N ASN A 233 0.05 -19.69 -12.31
CA ASN A 233 -0.96 -20.69 -11.95
C ASN A 233 -1.01 -20.84 -10.42
N THR A 234 -2.11 -20.40 -9.81
CA THR A 234 -2.32 -20.45 -8.36
C THR A 234 -3.06 -21.69 -7.89
N PHE A 235 -3.37 -22.62 -8.79
CA PHE A 235 -4.10 -23.86 -8.50
C PHE A 235 -5.44 -23.63 -7.80
N GLY A 236 -6.12 -22.53 -8.15
CA GLY A 236 -7.44 -22.16 -7.64
C GLY A 236 -7.43 -21.37 -6.33
N LEU A 237 -6.26 -21.00 -5.82
CA LEU A 237 -6.17 -20.05 -4.68
C LEU A 237 -6.11 -18.61 -5.19
N PRO A 238 -6.81 -17.66 -4.55
CA PRO A 238 -6.81 -16.26 -4.97
C PRO A 238 -5.57 -15.50 -4.45
N PHE A 239 -4.37 -15.95 -4.81
CA PHE A 239 -3.17 -15.14 -4.59
C PHE A 239 -3.24 -13.88 -5.47
N VAL A 240 -3.14 -12.71 -4.84
CA VAL A 240 -3.23 -11.42 -5.54
C VAL A 240 -2.02 -11.26 -6.47
N GLN A 241 -2.28 -11.20 -7.79
CA GLN A 241 -1.24 -10.99 -8.81
C GLN A 241 -1.18 -9.53 -9.29
N SER A 242 -2.31 -8.82 -9.25
CA SER A 242 -2.40 -7.39 -9.53
C SER A 242 -3.13 -6.68 -8.39
N VAL A 243 -2.42 -5.78 -7.70
CA VAL A 243 -3.01 -4.96 -6.62
C VAL A 243 -3.85 -3.81 -7.17
N GLU A 244 -3.67 -3.46 -8.44
CA GLU A 244 -4.49 -2.46 -9.13
C GLU A 244 -5.88 -3.03 -9.40
N GLU A 245 -5.96 -4.25 -9.94
CA GLU A 245 -7.22 -4.97 -10.15
C GLU A 245 -7.95 -5.19 -8.82
N GLU A 246 -7.23 -5.65 -7.78
CA GLU A 246 -7.81 -5.90 -6.45
C GLU A 246 -8.43 -4.65 -5.81
N LYS A 247 -8.05 -3.44 -6.26
CA LYS A 247 -8.54 -2.15 -5.76
C LYS A 247 -9.55 -1.49 -6.72
N ASP A 248 -9.91 -2.17 -7.80
CA ASP A 248 -10.94 -1.76 -8.75
C ASP A 248 -12.29 -2.38 -8.37
N LEU A 249 -13.18 -1.56 -7.80
CA LEU A 249 -14.51 -2.02 -7.39
C LEU A 249 -15.43 -2.34 -8.56
N CYS A 250 -15.12 -1.86 -9.76
CA CYS A 250 -15.87 -2.16 -10.97
C CYS A 250 -15.60 -3.59 -11.45
N LEU A 251 -14.39 -4.11 -11.19
CA LEU A 251 -14.02 -5.50 -11.47
C LEU A 251 -14.50 -6.48 -10.39
N HIS A 252 -14.79 -5.98 -9.17
CA HIS A 252 -15.11 -6.80 -8.00
C HIS A 252 -16.48 -6.49 -7.37
N PRO A 253 -17.60 -6.72 -8.08
CA PRO A 253 -18.95 -6.51 -7.55
C PRO A 253 -19.26 -7.37 -6.31
N GLU A 254 -18.54 -8.48 -6.10
CA GLU A 254 -18.65 -9.35 -4.93
C GLU A 254 -18.16 -8.70 -3.63
N TYR A 255 -17.33 -7.64 -3.69
CA TYR A 255 -16.83 -6.96 -2.48
C TYR A 255 -17.92 -6.31 -1.66
N LYS A 256 -19.10 -6.08 -2.26
CA LYS A 256 -20.32 -5.69 -1.57
C LYS A 256 -20.71 -6.65 -0.43
N ASP A 257 -20.21 -7.87 -0.39
CA ASP A 257 -20.51 -8.84 0.67
C ASP A 257 -19.31 -9.03 1.63
N TYR A 258 -18.19 -8.35 1.36
CA TYR A 258 -16.90 -8.57 2.04
C TYR A 258 -16.37 -7.36 2.80
N HIS A 259 -16.78 -6.15 2.40
CA HIS A 259 -16.15 -4.92 2.88
C HIS A 259 -17.16 -3.94 3.51
N GLY A 260 -16.86 -3.47 4.72
CA GLY A 260 -17.76 -2.59 5.47
C GLY A 260 -17.97 -1.21 4.83
N PHE A 261 -16.96 -0.62 4.19
CA PHE A 261 -17.07 0.64 3.45
C PHE A 261 -18.19 0.63 2.40
N LEU A 262 -18.39 -0.50 1.70
CA LEU A 262 -19.43 -0.62 0.67
C LEU A 262 -20.81 -0.88 1.27
N ASN A 263 -20.85 -1.51 2.44
CA ASN A 263 -22.09 -1.94 3.08
C ASN A 263 -22.72 -0.87 3.95
N SER A 264 -21.89 -0.13 4.70
CA SER A 264 -22.33 0.86 5.66
C SER A 264 -21.12 1.69 6.08
N PRO A 265 -20.65 2.63 5.25
CA PRO A 265 -19.55 3.53 5.61
C PRO A 265 -19.93 4.41 6.79
N THR A 266 -18.97 4.85 7.60
CA THR A 266 -19.25 5.53 8.87
C THR A 266 -19.69 6.97 8.70
N ASN A 267 -19.02 7.73 7.83
CA ASN A 267 -19.25 9.18 7.73
C ASN A 267 -19.31 9.68 6.28
N PHE A 268 -19.48 8.77 5.33
CA PHE A 268 -19.42 9.04 3.91
C PHE A 268 -20.37 10.14 3.45
N ARG A 269 -19.79 11.09 2.72
CA ARG A 269 -20.49 12.16 2.02
C ARG A 269 -20.12 12.04 0.54
N GLN A 270 -21.12 11.81 -0.29
CA GLN A 270 -20.91 11.69 -1.72
C GLN A 270 -20.78 13.08 -2.33
N LEU A 271 -19.79 13.28 -3.19
CA LEU A 271 -19.70 14.41 -4.12
C LEU A 271 -19.83 13.87 -5.54
N GLY A 272 -20.92 14.24 -6.23
CA GLY A 272 -21.18 13.83 -7.61
C GLY A 272 -20.41 14.63 -8.68
N THR A 273 -19.80 15.75 -8.30
CA THR A 273 -19.13 16.69 -9.20
C THR A 273 -17.62 16.47 -9.22
N ALA A 274 -17.03 16.48 -10.42
CA ALA A 274 -15.59 16.32 -10.61
C ALA A 274 -14.83 17.60 -10.19
N ILE A 275 -14.16 17.52 -9.03
CA ILE A 275 -13.18 18.51 -8.55
C ILE A 275 -11.92 17.79 -8.03
N PRO A 276 -10.75 18.43 -8.03
CA PRO A 276 -9.50 17.84 -7.51
C PRO A 276 -9.49 17.84 -5.97
N LEU A 277 -10.38 17.06 -5.37
CA LEU A 277 -10.48 16.92 -3.92
C LEU A 277 -9.36 16.03 -3.38
N LEU A 278 -8.49 16.58 -2.52
CA LEU A 278 -7.42 15.82 -1.91
C LEU A 278 -7.92 14.87 -0.82
N SER A 279 -7.74 13.56 -1.05
CA SER A 279 -8.04 12.49 -0.11
C SER A 279 -6.83 11.60 0.14
N ARG A 280 -6.87 10.81 1.22
CA ARG A 280 -5.71 10.01 1.66
C ARG A 280 -5.61 8.68 0.94
N ALA A 281 -6.76 8.10 0.63
CA ALA A 281 -6.88 6.86 -0.12
C ALA A 281 -8.27 6.79 -0.75
N ALA A 282 -8.39 6.13 -1.89
CA ALA A 282 -9.64 5.95 -2.61
C ALA A 282 -9.56 4.70 -3.50
N PRO A 283 -10.59 3.84 -3.55
CA PRO A 283 -10.63 2.74 -4.51
C PRO A 283 -11.11 3.26 -5.88
N TYR A 284 -10.81 2.59 -6.98
CA TYR A 284 -11.52 2.89 -8.23
C TYR A 284 -12.99 2.43 -8.10
N PRO A 285 -14.03 3.21 -8.50
CA PRO A 285 -14.01 4.38 -9.39
C PRO A 285 -14.03 5.75 -8.69
N PHE A 286 -13.62 5.89 -7.44
CA PHE A 286 -13.56 7.22 -6.81
C PHE A 286 -12.52 8.12 -7.52
N ALA A 287 -12.90 9.37 -7.78
CA ALA A 287 -12.10 10.35 -8.52
C ALA A 287 -11.37 11.34 -7.59
N ASP A 288 -11.23 11.00 -6.31
CA ASP A 288 -10.43 11.77 -5.38
C ASP A 288 -8.95 11.79 -5.81
N VAL A 289 -8.28 12.91 -5.55
CA VAL A 289 -6.85 13.07 -5.81
C VAL A 289 -6.06 12.63 -4.59
N LEU A 290 -5.21 11.63 -4.76
CA LEU A 290 -4.52 10.98 -3.64
C LEU A 290 -3.34 11.80 -3.15
N MET A 291 -3.30 12.04 -1.83
CA MET A 291 -2.18 12.65 -1.13
C MET A 291 -1.65 11.75 0.00
N PRO A 292 -0.34 11.84 0.35
CA PRO A 292 0.20 11.16 1.51
C PRO A 292 -0.56 11.47 2.79
N SER A 293 -0.89 10.42 3.52
CA SER A 293 -1.66 10.54 4.74
C SER A 293 -0.86 11.12 5.92
N PRO A 294 -1.39 12.14 6.63
CA PRO A 294 -0.78 12.65 7.84
C PRO A 294 -0.80 11.62 8.98
N TYR A 295 -1.68 10.61 8.92
CA TYR A 295 -1.82 9.59 9.96
C TYR A 295 -0.54 8.74 10.11
N TYR A 296 0.26 8.60 9.05
CA TYR A 296 1.55 7.92 9.14
C TYR A 296 2.58 8.68 9.99
N ALA A 297 2.38 9.98 10.20
CA ALA A 297 3.24 10.82 11.04
C ALA A 297 2.81 10.86 12.51
N PHE A 298 1.64 10.32 12.85
CA PHE A 298 1.16 10.35 14.23
C PHE A 298 2.03 9.49 15.16
N PRO A 299 2.34 9.95 16.39
CA PRO A 299 3.32 9.28 17.26
C PRO A 299 3.10 7.78 17.48
N TYR A 300 1.83 7.33 17.55
CA TYR A 300 1.47 5.93 17.76
C TYR A 300 1.61 5.04 16.50
N ASN A 301 1.76 5.66 15.32
CA ASN A 301 2.04 5.00 14.05
C ASN A 301 3.51 5.11 13.64
N LEU A 302 4.33 5.87 14.37
CA LEU A 302 5.76 5.94 14.10
C LEU A 302 6.47 4.64 14.47
N TYR A 303 7.41 4.25 13.62
CA TYR A 303 8.29 3.12 13.88
C TYR A 303 9.18 3.38 15.09
N ASN A 304 9.33 2.36 15.97
CA ASN A 304 10.20 2.41 17.14
C ASN A 304 11.17 1.23 17.15
N GLY A 305 12.39 1.47 16.68
CA GLY A 305 13.42 0.43 16.60
C GLY A 305 14.01 -0.05 17.92
N ILE A 306 13.70 0.58 19.06
CA ILE A 306 14.12 0.07 20.38
C ILE A 306 13.33 -1.20 20.74
N LEU A 307 12.08 -1.28 20.29
CA LEU A 307 11.17 -2.38 20.59
C LEU A 307 11.23 -3.49 19.55
N ASP A 308 11.92 -3.24 18.43
CA ASP A 308 11.97 -4.12 17.28
C ASP A 308 13.09 -5.16 17.39
N LYS A 309 12.69 -6.42 17.59
CA LYS A 309 13.63 -7.56 17.70
C LYS A 309 14.11 -7.98 16.30
N PRO A 310 15.27 -8.66 16.19
CA PRO A 310 15.64 -9.32 14.94
C PRO A 310 14.58 -10.32 14.48
N TRP A 311 14.36 -10.43 13.18
CA TRP A 311 13.34 -11.31 12.56
C TRP A 311 13.26 -12.72 13.18
N HIS A 312 14.42 -13.38 13.29
CA HIS A 312 14.49 -14.78 13.72
C HIS A 312 14.13 -14.99 15.20
N GLU A 313 14.20 -13.95 16.03
CA GLU A 313 13.86 -13.97 17.46
C GLU A 313 12.36 -13.74 17.72
N LYS A 314 11.60 -13.37 16.69
CA LYS A 314 10.16 -13.09 16.79
C LYS A 314 9.32 -14.36 16.79
N LYS A 315 8.12 -14.25 17.37
CA LYS A 315 7.10 -15.30 17.34
C LYS A 315 6.69 -15.56 15.88
N ASN A 316 6.72 -16.84 15.50
CA ASN A 316 6.39 -17.29 14.16
C ASN A 316 4.87 -17.42 13.95
N ALA A 317 4.20 -16.28 13.95
CA ALA A 317 2.75 -16.15 13.78
C ALA A 317 2.42 -14.78 13.17
N VAL A 318 1.22 -14.65 12.61
CA VAL A 318 0.64 -13.36 12.20
C VAL A 318 -0.06 -12.69 13.36
N PHE A 319 0.22 -11.41 13.55
CA PHE A 319 -0.41 -10.56 14.54
C PHE A 319 -1.39 -9.58 13.90
N TRP A 320 -2.58 -9.49 14.49
CA TRP A 320 -3.51 -8.39 14.24
C TRP A 320 -4.44 -8.16 15.42
N HIS A 321 -4.36 -6.98 16.04
CA HIS A 321 -5.34 -6.56 17.05
C HIS A 321 -5.94 -5.24 16.61
N GLY A 322 -7.26 -5.11 16.59
CA GLY A 322 -7.91 -3.90 16.12
C GLY A 322 -9.39 -3.83 16.50
N SER A 323 -9.95 -2.63 16.49
CA SER A 323 -11.37 -2.43 16.73
C SER A 323 -12.20 -2.81 15.50
N THR A 324 -13.52 -2.87 15.65
CA THR A 324 -14.50 -3.18 14.58
C THR A 324 -14.72 -2.06 13.56
N THR A 325 -13.75 -1.14 13.41
CA THR A 325 -13.88 -0.03 12.45
C THR A 325 -13.84 -0.50 11.00
N GLY A 326 -14.26 0.38 10.09
CA GLY A 326 -14.36 0.06 8.65
C GLY A 326 -15.76 -0.25 8.15
N GLY A 327 -16.75 0.02 8.99
CA GLY A 327 -18.16 0.13 8.68
C GLY A 327 -18.94 0.46 9.96
N HIS A 328 -20.17 0.97 9.82
CA HIS A 328 -21.11 1.14 10.92
C HIS A 328 -22.11 -0.01 10.97
N TRP A 329 -22.22 -0.69 12.10
CA TRP A 329 -23.04 -1.90 12.20
C TRP A 329 -24.36 -1.65 12.94
N HIS A 330 -25.47 -1.96 12.28
CA HIS A 330 -26.82 -1.82 12.82
C HIS A 330 -27.65 -3.03 12.38
N LYS A 331 -28.86 -3.17 12.92
CA LYS A 331 -29.76 -4.33 12.70
C LYS A 331 -29.96 -4.75 11.22
N ASP A 332 -29.86 -3.81 10.28
CA ASP A 332 -30.08 -4.06 8.85
C ASP A 332 -28.77 -4.36 8.09
N THR A 333 -27.61 -4.17 8.73
CA THR A 333 -26.28 -4.43 8.19
C THR A 333 -25.52 -5.42 9.08
N GLN A 334 -25.38 -6.66 8.61
CA GLN A 334 -24.78 -7.74 9.41
C GLN A 334 -23.27 -7.56 9.61
N TRP A 335 -22.83 -7.27 10.84
CA TRP A 335 -21.41 -7.11 11.18
C TRP A 335 -20.54 -8.33 10.89
N ARG A 336 -21.11 -9.54 10.78
CA ARG A 336 -20.36 -10.75 10.43
C ARG A 336 -19.77 -10.70 9.02
N GLN A 337 -20.28 -9.80 8.17
CA GLN A 337 -19.78 -9.56 6.82
C GLN A 337 -18.66 -8.51 6.78
N GLY A 338 -18.43 -7.79 7.89
CA GLY A 338 -17.34 -6.83 7.97
C GLY A 338 -15.97 -7.49 7.83
N HIS A 339 -15.08 -6.89 7.06
CA HIS A 339 -13.78 -7.47 6.71
C HIS A 339 -12.95 -7.81 7.96
N ARG A 340 -12.96 -6.99 9.02
CA ARG A 340 -12.24 -7.28 10.28
C ARG A 340 -12.86 -8.43 11.07
N GLN A 341 -14.18 -8.49 11.09
CA GLN A 341 -14.94 -9.55 11.74
C GLN A 341 -14.73 -10.87 11.01
N ARG A 342 -14.73 -10.87 9.68
CA ARG A 342 -14.43 -12.04 8.83
C ARG A 342 -13.04 -12.59 9.14
N LEU A 343 -12.02 -11.74 9.21
CA LEU A 343 -10.66 -12.15 9.60
C LEU A 343 -10.64 -12.83 10.98
N ALA A 344 -11.24 -12.19 11.99
CA ALA A 344 -11.29 -12.74 13.34
C ALA A 344 -12.09 -14.05 13.43
N ILE A 345 -13.18 -14.18 12.66
CA ILE A 345 -14.00 -15.40 12.59
C ILE A 345 -13.20 -16.53 11.94
N LEU A 346 -12.57 -16.28 10.80
CA LEU A 346 -11.80 -17.25 10.03
C LEU A 346 -10.79 -18.01 10.92
N VAL A 347 -10.01 -17.26 11.71
CA VAL A 347 -8.85 -17.82 12.43
C VAL A 347 -9.14 -18.21 13.87
N ASN A 348 -10.22 -17.73 14.49
CA ASN A 348 -10.57 -18.07 15.88
C ASN A 348 -11.77 -19.00 16.04
N MET A 349 -12.67 -19.05 15.05
CA MET A 349 -13.93 -19.78 15.19
C MET A 349 -13.90 -21.11 14.43
N HIS A 350 -14.68 -22.08 14.92
CA HIS A 350 -14.87 -23.37 14.26
C HIS A 350 -16.22 -23.35 13.53
N THR A 351 -16.19 -22.99 12.25
CA THR A 351 -17.40 -22.94 11.42
C THR A 351 -17.68 -24.33 10.86
N ARG A 352 -18.85 -24.89 11.17
CA ARG A 352 -19.24 -26.23 10.71
C ARG A 352 -19.28 -26.27 9.18
N GLY A 353 -18.55 -27.22 8.61
CA GLY A 353 -18.47 -27.40 7.15
C GLY A 353 -17.47 -26.48 6.45
N GLN A 354 -16.74 -25.64 7.19
CA GLN A 354 -15.64 -24.87 6.64
C GLN A 354 -14.48 -25.80 6.29
N ASN A 355 -14.02 -25.72 5.05
CA ASN A 355 -12.75 -26.30 4.61
C ASN A 355 -11.81 -25.18 4.20
N TYR A 356 -10.51 -25.44 4.31
CA TYR A 356 -9.42 -24.59 3.87
C TYR A 356 -8.66 -25.32 2.78
N THR A 357 -8.25 -24.58 1.74
CA THR A 357 -7.52 -25.12 0.60
C THR A 357 -6.02 -24.88 0.79
N TYR A 358 -5.23 -25.92 0.56
CA TYR A 358 -3.77 -25.91 0.65
C TYR A 358 -3.15 -26.55 -0.58
N LEU A 359 -1.85 -26.30 -0.80
CA LEU A 359 -1.09 -26.88 -1.90
C LEU A 359 -0.13 -27.95 -1.38
N GLN A 360 0.01 -29.03 -2.16
CA GLN A 360 1.03 -30.06 -1.95
C GLN A 360 1.69 -30.46 -3.27
N PRO A 361 2.98 -30.83 -3.25
CA PRO A 361 3.66 -31.31 -4.45
C PRO A 361 2.99 -32.57 -5.03
N THR A 362 3.02 -32.73 -6.34
CA THR A 362 2.63 -33.97 -7.02
C THR A 362 3.83 -34.89 -7.18
N ASN A 363 3.63 -36.20 -7.03
CA ASN A 363 4.68 -37.21 -7.25
C ASN A 363 4.76 -37.64 -8.73
N SER A 364 4.19 -36.86 -9.65
CA SER A 364 3.99 -37.27 -11.04
C SER A 364 5.24 -36.98 -11.86
N THR A 365 5.84 -38.02 -12.42
CA THR A 365 7.07 -37.95 -13.24
C THR A 365 6.79 -37.77 -14.74
N GLY A 366 5.60 -37.28 -15.09
CA GLY A 366 5.18 -37.08 -16.47
C GLY A 366 5.56 -35.69 -16.98
N PRO A 367 5.99 -35.53 -18.24
CA PRO A 367 6.40 -34.24 -18.82
C PRO A 367 5.24 -33.22 -19.04
N ALA A 368 4.06 -33.46 -18.44
CA ALA A 368 2.87 -32.63 -18.58
C ALA A 368 1.96 -32.67 -17.33
N SER A 369 2.49 -33.07 -16.17
CA SER A 369 1.71 -33.06 -14.92
C SER A 369 2.01 -31.82 -14.10
N ASP A 370 0.95 -31.15 -13.64
CA ASP A 370 1.07 -30.01 -12.73
C ASP A 370 1.93 -30.36 -11.50
N PRO A 371 2.90 -29.51 -11.14
CA PRO A 371 3.81 -29.72 -10.00
C PRO A 371 3.11 -29.75 -8.64
N TRP A 372 1.95 -29.10 -8.55
CA TRP A 372 1.21 -28.86 -7.33
C TRP A 372 -0.23 -29.30 -7.53
N ARG A 373 -0.85 -29.77 -6.45
CA ARG A 373 -2.28 -30.05 -6.40
C ARG A 373 -2.91 -29.37 -5.20
N ALA A 374 -4.04 -28.72 -5.42
CA ALA A 374 -4.90 -28.23 -4.35
C ALA A 374 -5.57 -29.40 -3.62
N PHE A 375 -5.69 -29.28 -2.31
CA PHE A 375 -6.51 -30.16 -1.49
C PHE A 375 -7.19 -29.36 -0.39
N SER A 376 -8.38 -29.80 0.02
CA SER A 376 -9.14 -29.10 1.06
C SER A 376 -9.26 -29.95 2.32
N THR A 377 -9.16 -29.29 3.47
CA THR A 377 -9.30 -29.92 4.80
C THR A 377 -9.98 -28.97 5.80
N PRO A 378 -10.75 -29.45 6.79
CA PRO A 378 -11.24 -28.62 7.89
C PRO A 378 -10.13 -28.19 8.89
N GLU A 379 -8.91 -28.70 8.75
CA GLU A 379 -7.80 -28.37 9.65
C GLU A 379 -7.14 -27.03 9.31
N ILE A 380 -6.95 -26.20 10.34
CA ILE A 380 -6.16 -24.96 10.29
C ILE A 380 -5.22 -24.91 11.50
N ASN A 381 -3.95 -24.59 11.25
CA ASN A 381 -2.98 -24.43 12.33
C ASN A 381 -3.15 -23.07 13.01
N ARG A 382 -4.00 -23.03 14.05
CA ARG A 382 -4.32 -21.80 14.80
C ARG A 382 -3.12 -21.22 15.56
N THR A 383 -2.03 -21.98 15.76
CA THR A 383 -0.82 -21.44 16.41
C THR A 383 -0.10 -20.38 15.58
N LEU A 384 -0.40 -20.32 14.27
CA LEU A 384 0.13 -19.31 13.37
C LEU A 384 -0.61 -17.97 13.43
N TYR A 385 -1.65 -17.83 14.25
CA TYR A 385 -2.51 -16.64 14.28
C TYR A 385 -2.66 -16.09 15.70
N ASP A 386 -2.46 -14.78 15.82
CA ASP A 386 -2.76 -13.99 17.00
C ASP A 386 -3.61 -12.78 16.56
N VAL A 387 -4.90 -13.04 16.39
CA VAL A 387 -5.85 -12.13 15.75
C VAL A 387 -7.01 -11.88 16.69
N HIS A 388 -7.22 -10.64 17.11
CA HIS A 388 -8.26 -10.30 18.08
C HIS A 388 -8.96 -8.97 17.77
N ILE A 389 -10.28 -8.97 17.97
CA ILE A 389 -11.03 -7.72 18.04
C ILE A 389 -10.79 -7.10 19.41
N SER A 390 -10.18 -5.91 19.45
CA SER A 390 -9.81 -5.23 20.69
C SER A 390 -10.91 -4.34 21.26
N ALA A 391 -11.83 -3.85 20.42
CA ALA A 391 -12.97 -3.04 20.82
C ALA A 391 -14.12 -3.14 19.81
N ALA A 392 -15.36 -3.19 20.30
CA ALA A 392 -16.55 -2.98 19.48
C ALA A 392 -16.92 -1.49 19.48
N MET A 393 -16.90 -0.87 18.31
CA MET A 393 -17.24 0.54 18.07
C MET A 393 -17.79 0.71 16.64
N GLN A 394 -18.35 1.89 16.35
CA GLN A 394 -19.07 2.16 15.08
C GLN A 394 -20.18 1.11 14.88
N CYS A 395 -21.03 0.98 15.89
CA CYS A 395 -22.20 0.13 15.86
C CYS A 395 -23.29 0.72 16.73
N ASP A 396 -24.54 0.35 16.45
CA ASP A 396 -25.64 0.57 17.37
C ASP A 396 -25.41 -0.25 18.65
N ASP A 397 -25.93 0.22 19.79
CA ASP A 397 -25.61 -0.32 21.12
C ASP A 397 -25.81 -1.84 21.22
N ASP A 398 -26.90 -2.36 20.65
CA ASP A 398 -27.23 -3.79 20.65
C ASP A 398 -26.28 -4.61 19.77
N GLU A 399 -25.87 -4.09 18.62
CA GLU A 399 -24.89 -4.72 17.75
C GLU A 399 -23.48 -4.69 18.36
N CYS A 400 -23.09 -3.61 19.03
CA CYS A 400 -21.85 -3.54 19.79
C CYS A 400 -21.83 -4.55 20.95
N GLU A 401 -22.94 -4.70 21.68
CA GLU A 401 -23.07 -5.67 22.76
C GLU A 401 -22.95 -7.12 22.23
N GLN A 402 -23.59 -7.41 21.10
CA GLN A 402 -23.48 -8.71 20.43
C GLN A 402 -22.03 -9.03 20.03
N GLN A 403 -21.34 -8.08 19.39
CA GLN A 403 -19.94 -8.25 18.99
C GLN A 403 -19.02 -8.44 20.19
N THR A 404 -19.21 -7.65 21.25
CA THR A 404 -18.46 -7.76 22.51
C THR A 404 -18.57 -9.16 23.10
N LYS A 405 -19.79 -9.70 23.19
CA LYS A 405 -20.04 -11.06 23.69
C LYS A 405 -19.47 -12.13 22.75
N PHE A 406 -19.67 -11.99 21.44
CA PHE A 406 -19.26 -12.98 20.45
C PHE A 406 -17.73 -13.11 20.37
N PHE A 407 -17.02 -11.99 20.29
CA PHE A 407 -15.55 -11.96 20.22
C PHE A 407 -14.88 -12.02 21.60
N ARG A 408 -15.66 -12.03 22.69
CA ARG A 408 -15.16 -12.01 24.08
C ARG A 408 -14.21 -10.85 24.32
N ILE A 409 -14.61 -9.67 23.87
CA ILE A 409 -13.85 -8.43 24.03
C ILE A 409 -13.85 -8.09 25.52
N ASN A 410 -12.67 -8.14 26.15
CA ASN A 410 -12.51 -7.78 27.55
C ASN A 410 -11.86 -6.40 27.63
N GLU A 411 -12.28 -5.56 28.58
CA GLU A 411 -11.75 -4.19 28.81
C GLU A 411 -10.24 -4.13 29.12
N HIS A 412 -9.54 -5.27 29.27
CA HIS A 412 -8.17 -5.38 29.75
C HIS A 412 -7.16 -5.98 28.76
N SER A 413 -7.53 -6.19 27.49
CA SER A 413 -6.59 -6.67 26.47
C SER A 413 -6.13 -5.57 25.53
N ASP A 414 -5.91 -4.34 26.03
CA ASP A 414 -5.23 -3.29 25.26
C ASP A 414 -3.75 -3.65 25.14
N GLN A 415 -3.50 -4.52 24.18
CA GLN A 415 -2.22 -5.06 23.80
C GLN A 415 -1.59 -3.98 22.88
N GLY A 416 -0.86 -3.05 23.48
CA GLY A 416 -0.47 -1.76 22.89
C GLY A 416 0.26 -1.81 21.54
N PRO A 417 0.49 -0.66 20.90
CA PRO A 417 0.88 -0.51 19.48
C PRO A 417 2.25 -1.10 19.09
N THR A 418 2.98 -1.63 20.06
CA THR A 418 4.36 -2.13 19.98
C THR A 418 4.44 -3.64 19.77
N GLN A 419 3.33 -4.36 19.89
CA GLN A 419 3.31 -5.81 19.75
C GLN A 419 3.57 -6.37 18.36
N PRO A 420 3.24 -5.70 17.23
CA PRO A 420 3.63 -6.19 15.92
C PRO A 420 5.14 -6.49 15.83
N TYR A 421 5.97 -5.77 16.59
CA TYR A 421 7.42 -5.98 16.64
C TYR A 421 7.85 -7.31 17.28
N GLU A 422 6.96 -8.01 17.97
CA GLU A 422 7.23 -9.33 18.55
C GLU A 422 6.90 -10.48 17.59
N TYR A 423 6.29 -10.18 16.45
CA TYR A 423 5.80 -11.17 15.49
C TYR A 423 6.50 -11.03 14.16
N ARG A 424 6.78 -12.19 13.55
CA ARG A 424 7.30 -12.26 12.19
C ARG A 424 6.30 -11.62 11.21
N PHE A 425 5.02 -11.91 11.34
CA PHE A 425 4.02 -11.41 10.38
C PHE A 425 3.09 -10.40 11.05
N ALA A 426 2.74 -9.33 10.35
CA ALA A 426 1.70 -8.38 10.80
C ALA A 426 0.66 -8.22 9.70
N PHE A 427 -0.61 -8.47 10.04
CA PHE A 427 -1.70 -8.23 9.11
C PHE A 427 -2.06 -6.75 9.12
N ASP A 428 -2.20 -6.15 7.95
CA ASP A 428 -2.68 -4.80 7.70
C ASP A 428 -4.01 -4.90 6.97
N ILE A 429 -5.03 -4.27 7.54
CA ILE A 429 -6.40 -4.32 7.06
C ILE A 429 -7.03 -2.94 7.24
N ASP A 430 -7.88 -2.60 6.28
CA ASP A 430 -8.62 -1.35 6.22
C ASP A 430 -9.41 -1.08 7.51
N GLY A 431 -9.56 0.20 7.83
CA GLY A 431 -10.57 0.73 8.75
C GLY A 431 -11.64 1.44 7.94
N ASN A 432 -12.03 2.65 8.36
CA ASN A 432 -12.96 3.49 7.57
C ASN A 432 -12.43 3.73 6.15
N SER A 433 -11.10 3.79 6.03
CA SER A 433 -10.36 3.78 4.78
C SER A 433 -9.13 2.87 4.96
N TYR A 434 -7.97 3.26 4.48
CA TYR A 434 -6.67 2.59 4.72
C TYR A 434 -6.28 2.47 6.21
N SER A 435 -5.28 1.62 6.49
CA SER A 435 -4.67 1.46 7.81
C SER A 435 -3.47 2.37 8.02
N GLY A 436 -3.54 3.31 8.98
CA GLY A 436 -2.38 4.15 9.36
C GLY A 436 -1.20 3.39 9.97
N ARG A 437 -1.34 2.08 10.20
CA ARG A 437 -0.31 1.21 10.80
C ARG A 437 0.65 0.62 9.76
N PHE A 438 0.30 0.68 8.47
CA PHE A 438 1.06 -0.01 7.44
C PHE A 438 2.53 0.41 7.37
N HIS A 439 2.83 1.71 7.49
CA HIS A 439 4.21 2.23 7.43
C HIS A 439 5.10 1.71 8.55
N LYS A 440 4.59 1.53 9.78
CA LYS A 440 5.39 0.94 10.85
C LYS A 440 5.62 -0.56 10.67
N HIS A 441 4.72 -1.26 9.99
CA HIS A 441 4.92 -2.65 9.62
C HIS A 441 6.05 -2.78 8.59
N LEU A 442 6.01 -1.96 7.54
CA LEU A 442 7.08 -1.87 6.54
C LEU A 442 8.42 -1.50 7.16
N ALA A 443 8.45 -0.52 8.06
CA ALA A 443 9.68 -0.06 8.70
C ALA A 443 10.31 -1.08 9.66
N GLY A 444 9.54 -2.06 10.16
CA GLY A 444 10.01 -3.04 11.14
C GLY A 444 10.67 -4.26 10.51
N HIS A 445 11.34 -5.06 11.33
CA HIS A 445 11.77 -6.42 10.99
C HIS A 445 10.56 -7.38 10.99
N THR A 446 9.50 -7.04 10.27
CA THR A 446 8.19 -7.72 10.26
C THR A 446 7.69 -7.79 8.80
N THR A 447 7.10 -8.92 8.37
CA THR A 447 6.58 -9.13 7.02
C THR A 447 5.13 -8.67 7.03
N PRO A 448 4.80 -7.56 6.35
CA PRO A 448 3.43 -7.09 6.31
C PRO A 448 2.61 -7.98 5.37
N LEU A 449 1.42 -8.37 5.81
CA LEU A 449 0.37 -8.95 4.98
C LEU A 449 -0.71 -7.88 4.80
N LYS A 450 -0.91 -7.33 3.61
CA LYS A 450 -1.84 -6.21 3.40
C LYS A 450 -3.07 -6.67 2.61
N MET A 451 -4.25 -6.44 3.18
CA MET A 451 -5.53 -6.57 2.49
C MET A 451 -6.20 -5.19 2.48
N SER A 452 -6.40 -4.64 1.28
CA SER A 452 -7.00 -3.30 1.15
C SER A 452 -7.71 -3.13 -0.19
N ILE A 453 -8.86 -2.46 -0.17
CA ILE A 453 -9.52 -1.99 -1.41
C ILE A 453 -9.04 -0.58 -1.80
N PHE A 454 -8.39 0.15 -0.90
CA PHE A 454 -8.05 1.55 -1.14
C PHE A 454 -6.70 1.70 -1.84
N LYS A 455 -6.66 2.48 -2.93
CA LYS A 455 -5.41 2.96 -3.54
C LYS A 455 -4.83 4.07 -2.67
N GLU A 456 -3.51 4.02 -2.43
CA GLU A 456 -2.75 5.01 -1.67
C GLU A 456 -1.57 5.54 -2.50
N TRP A 457 -1.06 6.72 -2.15
CA TRP A 457 0.06 7.38 -2.85
C TRP A 457 1.33 6.51 -3.04
N HIS A 458 1.52 5.51 -2.17
CA HIS A 458 2.72 4.68 -2.14
C HIS A 458 2.59 3.38 -2.94
N ASP A 459 1.44 3.08 -3.53
CA ASP A 459 1.22 1.81 -4.24
C ASP A 459 2.18 1.65 -5.42
N GLU A 460 2.46 2.72 -6.17
CA GLU A 460 3.44 2.72 -7.29
C GLU A 460 4.90 2.64 -6.84
N ARG A 461 5.14 2.78 -5.54
CA ARG A 461 6.48 2.71 -4.94
C ARG A 461 6.70 1.35 -4.32
N LEU A 462 5.65 0.63 -3.94
CA LEU A 462 5.76 -0.64 -3.24
C LEU A 462 5.45 -1.81 -4.17
N ILE A 463 6.46 -2.62 -4.47
CA ILE A 463 6.27 -3.86 -5.21
C ILE A 463 5.65 -4.94 -4.30
N PRO A 464 4.42 -5.43 -4.59
CA PRO A 464 3.82 -6.56 -3.88
C PRO A 464 4.70 -7.81 -4.05
N TRP A 465 4.64 -8.74 -3.09
CA TRP A 465 5.50 -9.93 -3.00
C TRP A 465 7.00 -9.66 -2.78
N LEU A 466 7.46 -8.40 -2.80
CA LEU A 466 8.82 -8.01 -2.43
C LEU A 466 8.87 -7.15 -1.17
N HIS A 467 8.04 -6.12 -1.06
CA HIS A 467 8.02 -5.23 0.12
C HIS A 467 6.95 -5.62 1.15
N TYR A 468 5.90 -6.29 0.69
CA TYR A 468 4.82 -6.83 1.52
C TYR A 468 4.14 -7.97 0.77
N VAL A 469 3.31 -8.73 1.48
CA VAL A 469 2.52 -9.82 0.92
C VAL A 469 1.08 -9.31 0.73
N PRO A 470 0.55 -9.18 -0.50
CA PRO A 470 -0.85 -8.83 -0.70
C PRO A 470 -1.76 -10.01 -0.33
N VAL A 471 -2.93 -9.71 0.22
CA VAL A 471 -3.97 -10.68 0.59
C VAL A 471 -5.29 -10.21 -0.02
N SER A 472 -6.03 -11.14 -0.63
CA SER A 472 -7.31 -10.88 -1.29
C SER A 472 -8.42 -10.56 -0.29
N GLN A 473 -9.46 -9.84 -0.72
CA GLN A 473 -10.64 -9.59 0.12
C GLN A 473 -11.37 -10.89 0.54
N SER A 474 -11.14 -12.00 -0.16
CA SER A 474 -11.73 -13.30 0.16
C SER A 474 -11.08 -13.95 1.40
N MET A 475 -9.76 -13.73 1.59
CA MET A 475 -8.90 -14.41 2.56
C MET A 475 -8.81 -15.94 2.40
N GLU A 476 -9.30 -16.51 1.29
CA GLU A 476 -9.33 -17.97 1.10
C GLU A 476 -7.93 -18.58 1.02
N GLU A 477 -6.96 -17.81 0.53
CA GLU A 477 -5.55 -18.18 0.41
C GLU A 477 -4.75 -18.01 1.72
N LEU A 478 -5.28 -17.26 2.70
CA LEU A 478 -4.55 -16.93 3.94
C LEU A 478 -4.05 -18.18 4.71
N PRO A 479 -4.80 -19.29 4.83
CA PRO A 479 -4.31 -20.52 5.45
C PRO A 479 -3.08 -21.12 4.74
N GLU A 480 -3.12 -21.21 3.41
CA GLU A 480 -1.98 -21.71 2.62
C GLU A 480 -0.81 -20.74 2.68
N LEU A 481 -1.07 -19.45 2.56
CA LEU A 481 -0.07 -18.39 2.66
C LEU A 481 0.73 -18.50 3.95
N MET A 482 0.04 -18.61 5.09
CA MET A 482 0.68 -18.75 6.39
C MET A 482 1.34 -20.11 6.58
N ARG A 483 0.75 -21.20 6.07
CA ARG A 483 1.39 -22.52 6.10
C ARG A 483 2.73 -22.47 5.36
N PHE A 484 2.74 -21.95 4.13
CA PHE A 484 3.94 -21.88 3.31
C PHE A 484 4.99 -20.95 3.94
N LEU A 485 4.66 -19.68 4.15
CA LEU A 485 5.60 -18.65 4.62
C LEU A 485 6.14 -18.91 6.03
N ALA A 486 5.33 -19.47 6.94
CA ALA A 486 5.76 -19.65 8.32
C ALA A 486 6.40 -21.02 8.58
N THR A 487 6.09 -22.07 7.82
CA THR A 487 6.47 -23.45 8.20
C THR A 487 7.40 -24.18 7.24
N THR A 488 7.56 -23.69 6.01
CA THR A 488 8.55 -24.22 5.06
C THR A 488 9.87 -23.47 5.17
N ASP A 489 10.98 -24.08 4.75
CA ASP A 489 12.29 -23.42 4.77
C ASP A 489 12.32 -22.32 3.69
N GLU A 490 11.82 -22.62 2.49
CA GLU A 490 11.73 -21.69 1.37
C GLU A 490 10.81 -20.51 1.68
N GLY A 491 9.65 -20.77 2.28
CA GLY A 491 8.70 -19.73 2.67
C GLY A 491 9.25 -18.80 3.76
N GLN A 492 10.02 -19.34 4.72
CA GLN A 492 10.64 -18.51 5.77
C GLN A 492 11.77 -17.64 5.22
N GLU A 493 12.52 -18.12 4.23
CA GLU A 493 13.53 -17.32 3.52
C GLU A 493 12.86 -16.17 2.74
N ILE A 494 11.77 -16.44 2.03
CA ILE A 494 10.98 -15.43 1.33
C ILE A 494 10.40 -14.41 2.31
N ALA A 495 9.76 -14.86 3.39
CA ALA A 495 9.19 -13.97 4.40
C ALA A 495 10.26 -13.03 4.99
N PHE A 496 11.40 -13.59 5.39
CA PHE A 496 12.54 -12.80 5.88
C PHE A 496 13.00 -11.77 4.85
N ARG A 497 13.16 -12.17 3.59
CA ARG A 497 13.56 -11.24 2.52
C ARG A 497 12.53 -10.12 2.33
N ILE A 498 11.23 -10.44 2.34
CA ILE A 498 10.17 -9.44 2.22
C ILE A 498 10.23 -8.42 3.38
N ALA A 499 10.42 -8.89 4.61
CA ALA A 499 10.57 -8.00 5.78
C ALA A 499 11.77 -7.05 5.62
N GLU A 500 12.93 -7.59 5.23
CA GLU A 500 14.14 -6.78 5.12
C GLU A 500 14.12 -5.84 3.91
N GLU A 501 13.59 -6.25 2.76
CA GLU A 501 13.46 -5.39 1.59
C GLU A 501 12.41 -4.31 1.81
N GLY A 502 11.24 -4.64 2.39
CA GLY A 502 10.22 -3.66 2.79
C GLY A 502 10.80 -2.60 3.74
N ARG A 503 11.57 -3.02 4.74
CA ARG A 503 12.27 -2.13 5.68
C ARG A 503 13.29 -1.23 5.01
N LYS A 504 14.20 -1.80 4.22
CA LYS A 504 15.23 -1.03 3.50
C LYS A 504 14.57 0.00 2.59
N TRP A 505 13.51 -0.40 1.91
CA TRP A 505 12.81 0.44 0.96
C TRP A 505 12.00 1.55 1.63
N TYR A 506 11.33 1.28 2.76
CA TYR A 506 10.66 2.30 3.56
C TYR A 506 11.56 3.51 3.83
N HIS A 507 12.79 3.26 4.30
CA HIS A 507 13.77 4.31 4.59
C HIS A 507 14.31 5.03 3.34
N ARG A 508 14.15 4.43 2.16
CA ARG A 508 14.64 4.97 0.87
C ARG A 508 13.56 5.62 0.02
N ALA A 509 12.28 5.37 0.25
CA ALA A 509 11.22 5.81 -0.67
C ALA A 509 9.90 6.25 0.01
N LEU A 510 9.70 6.00 1.32
CA LEU A 510 8.41 6.28 1.98
C LEU A 510 8.49 7.27 3.17
N THR A 511 9.69 7.70 3.54
CA THR A 511 9.90 8.65 4.65
C THR A 511 9.19 9.99 4.39
N PRO A 512 9.02 10.85 5.42
CA PRO A 512 8.40 12.17 5.24
C PRO A 512 9.01 13.02 4.13
N VAL A 513 10.32 12.88 3.87
CA VAL A 513 10.98 13.55 2.74
C VAL A 513 10.38 13.11 1.40
N HIS A 514 10.11 11.82 1.21
CA HIS A 514 9.53 11.28 -0.02
C HIS A 514 8.05 11.60 -0.16
N GLN A 515 7.31 11.65 0.96
CA GLN A 515 5.96 12.18 0.99
C GLN A 515 5.94 13.65 0.53
N GLY A 516 6.90 14.46 0.98
CA GLY A 516 7.08 15.84 0.53
C GLY A 516 7.46 15.97 -0.94
N LEU A 517 8.24 15.02 -1.49
CA LEU A 517 8.54 14.97 -2.92
C LEU A 517 7.29 14.68 -3.76
N TYR A 518 6.48 13.71 -3.32
CA TYR A 518 5.22 13.39 -3.97
C TYR A 518 4.26 14.59 -3.94
N LEU A 519 4.08 15.21 -2.77
CA LEU A 519 3.25 16.40 -2.63
C LEU A 519 3.76 17.57 -3.47
N TYR A 520 5.08 17.77 -3.55
CA TYR A 520 5.63 18.81 -4.41
C TYR A 520 5.30 18.53 -5.89
N ARG A 521 5.44 17.27 -6.34
CA ARG A 521 5.05 16.88 -7.69
C ARG A 521 3.58 17.16 -7.95
N LEU A 522 2.71 16.73 -7.02
CA LEU A 522 1.26 16.91 -7.09
C LEU A 522 0.88 18.40 -7.15
N PHE A 523 1.50 19.24 -6.33
CA PHE A 523 1.19 20.68 -6.29
C PHE A 523 1.60 21.42 -7.57
N LEU A 524 2.58 20.92 -8.32
CA LEU A 524 2.88 21.44 -9.65
C LEU A 524 1.75 21.16 -10.63
N GLU A 525 1.21 19.93 -10.63
CA GLU A 525 0.09 19.55 -11.49
C GLU A 525 -1.20 20.32 -11.12
N LEU A 526 -1.50 20.43 -9.83
CA LEU A 526 -2.66 21.18 -9.34
C LEU A 526 -2.58 22.68 -9.67
N ALA A 527 -1.40 23.29 -9.49
CA ALA A 527 -1.21 24.69 -9.87
C ALA A 527 -1.32 24.88 -11.38
N TRP A 528 -0.86 23.91 -12.17
CA TRP A 528 -0.99 23.97 -13.62
C TRP A 528 -2.46 23.87 -14.08
N LEU A 529 -3.28 23.03 -13.44
CA LEU A 529 -4.72 22.97 -13.71
C LEU A 529 -5.41 24.34 -13.57
N LEU A 530 -4.92 25.17 -12.65
CA LEU A 530 -5.44 26.50 -12.32
C LEU A 530 -4.69 27.65 -13.00
N ASP A 531 -3.71 27.36 -13.86
CA ASP A 531 -2.93 28.38 -14.57
C ASP A 531 -3.79 28.98 -15.71
N PRO A 532 -4.07 30.30 -15.72
CA PRO A 532 -4.83 30.96 -16.79
C PRO A 532 -4.20 30.81 -18.18
N GLU A 533 -2.88 30.58 -18.26
CA GLU A 533 -2.15 30.38 -19.51
C GLU A 533 -2.12 28.91 -19.96
N ARG A 534 -2.70 27.97 -19.18
CA ARG A 534 -2.78 26.56 -19.55
C ARG A 534 -3.66 26.38 -20.79
N PRO A 535 -3.19 25.68 -21.84
CA PRO A 535 -4.05 25.25 -22.94
C PRO A 535 -5.14 24.30 -22.44
N VAL A 536 -6.39 24.59 -22.78
CA VAL A 536 -7.51 23.65 -22.56
C VAL A 536 -7.44 22.61 -23.68
N GLY A 537 -7.26 21.34 -23.32
CA GLY A 537 -7.05 20.25 -24.25
C GLY A 537 -7.39 18.92 -23.63
#